data_AF-A0A2P5DEP6-F1
#
_entry.id   AF-A0A2P5DEP6-F1
#
_cell.length_a   1.000
_cell.length_b   1.000
_cell.length_c   1.000
_cell.angle_alpha   90.00
_cell.angle_beta   90.00
_cell.angle_gamma   90.00
#
_symmetry.space_group_name_H-M   'P 1'
#
loop_
_entity.id
_entity.type
_entity.pdbx_description
1 polymer ?
#
loop_
_entity_poly.entity_id
_entity_poly.type
_entity_poly.pdbx_seq_one_letter_code
_entity_poly.pdbx_strand_id
1 'polypeptide(L)'
;MNWSSLTRVLTYEDPSRYYEGICRVQRSFLKENPRYVGTKKWLPPPKGWIQLNTDVQMREEDATVVVAILIAYIEVVPFNKPIIVEVVAVRKALCLAKEQRFLDVVIKGDSAQALSTIFGKCLVSSWEVDTIVRDCRNLI
;
A
#
# COMPACT_ATOMS: atom_id res chain seq x y z
N MET A 1 11.53 -3.25 27.70
CA MET A 1 10.84 -4.10 26.70
C MET A 1 11.12 -3.51 25.33
N ASN A 2 11.86 -4.23 24.50
CA ASN A 2 12.25 -3.79 23.16
C ASN A 2 11.20 -4.31 22.17
N TRP A 3 10.34 -3.42 21.65
CA TRP A 3 9.23 -3.78 20.76
C TRP A 3 9.57 -3.39 19.32
N SER A 4 10.43 -4.17 18.67
CA SER A 4 10.59 -4.15 17.22
C SER A 4 9.75 -5.28 16.62
N SER A 5 8.41 -5.17 16.71
CA SER A 5 7.54 -5.98 15.85
C SER A 5 7.60 -5.37 14.45
N LEU A 6 8.41 -5.97 13.57
CA LEU A 6 8.50 -5.59 12.16
C LEU A 6 7.14 -5.84 11.50
N THR A 7 6.52 -4.78 10.99
CA THR A 7 5.28 -4.90 10.20
C THR A 7 5.66 -5.46 8.85
N ARG A 8 5.21 -6.67 8.52
CA ARG A 8 5.48 -7.24 7.21
C ARG A 8 4.57 -6.58 6.19
N VAL A 9 5.17 -5.83 5.29
CA VAL A 9 4.47 -5.11 4.22
C VAL A 9 4.73 -5.81 2.89
N LEU A 10 3.66 -6.22 2.23
CA LEU A 10 3.72 -6.62 0.82
C LEU A 10 3.27 -5.47 -0.06
N THR A 11 4.10 -5.16 -1.05
CA THR A 11 3.78 -4.28 -2.18
C THR A 11 4.09 -5.00 -3.48
N TYR A 12 3.31 -4.71 -4.52
CA TYR A 12 3.32 -5.50 -5.75
C TYR A 12 3.82 -4.65 -6.92
N GLU A 13 5.03 -4.95 -7.38
CA GLU A 13 5.77 -4.18 -8.40
C GLU A 13 6.03 -4.96 -9.70
N ASP A 14 5.38 -6.11 -9.92
CA ASP A 14 5.56 -6.89 -11.15
C ASP A 14 4.32 -7.75 -11.43
N PRO A 15 3.53 -7.46 -12.49
CA PRO A 15 2.36 -8.26 -12.87
C PRO A 15 2.69 -9.75 -13.06
N SER A 16 3.92 -10.10 -13.46
CA SER A 16 4.35 -11.47 -13.77
C SER A 16 4.58 -12.31 -12.52
N ARG A 17 5.34 -11.77 -11.55
CA ARG A 17 5.54 -12.40 -10.23
C ARG A 17 4.31 -12.27 -9.32
N TYR A 18 3.50 -11.23 -9.53
CA TYR A 18 2.12 -11.13 -9.01
C TYR A 18 1.31 -12.36 -9.44
N TYR A 19 1.33 -12.72 -10.72
CA TYR A 19 0.64 -13.91 -11.17
C TYR A 19 1.22 -15.17 -10.55
N GLU A 20 2.53 -15.40 -10.39
CA GLU A 20 3.00 -16.68 -9.81
C GLU A 20 2.74 -16.84 -8.30
N GLY A 21 3.07 -15.82 -7.50
CA GLY A 21 2.92 -15.86 -6.04
C GLY A 21 1.46 -15.81 -5.62
N ILE A 22 0.67 -14.94 -6.27
CA ILE A 22 -0.77 -14.93 -6.06
C ILE A 22 -1.39 -16.16 -6.75
N CYS A 23 -1.01 -16.62 -7.95
CA CYS A 23 -1.55 -17.89 -8.50
C CYS A 23 -1.32 -19.07 -7.58
N ARG A 24 -0.26 -19.12 -6.78
CA ARG A 24 -0.07 -20.25 -5.87
C ARG A 24 -1.08 -20.24 -4.72
N VAL A 25 -1.36 -19.06 -4.15
CA VAL A 25 -2.38 -18.86 -3.08
C VAL A 25 -3.81 -18.83 -3.65
N GLN A 26 -4.01 -18.16 -4.79
CA GLN A 26 -5.21 -18.15 -5.63
C GLN A 26 -5.53 -19.50 -6.23
N ARG A 27 -4.59 -20.35 -6.64
CA ARG A 27 -4.95 -21.69 -7.16
C ARG A 27 -5.60 -22.51 -6.07
N SER A 28 -5.13 -22.40 -4.82
CA SER A 28 -5.79 -23.04 -3.68
C SER A 28 -7.16 -22.41 -3.43
N PHE A 29 -7.26 -21.08 -3.32
CA PHE A 29 -8.53 -20.40 -3.09
C PHE A 29 -9.54 -20.56 -4.25
N LEU A 30 -9.12 -20.46 -5.50
CA LEU A 30 -9.94 -20.63 -6.71
C LEU A 30 -10.26 -22.10 -6.99
N LYS A 31 -9.41 -23.07 -6.58
CA LYS A 31 -9.82 -24.49 -6.55
C LYS A 31 -11.00 -24.68 -5.61
N GLU A 32 -10.96 -24.03 -4.45
CA GLU A 32 -12.05 -24.06 -3.46
C GLU A 32 -13.23 -23.17 -3.88
N ASN A 33 -13.01 -22.16 -4.74
CA ASN A 33 -14.01 -21.16 -5.15
C ASN A 33 -13.97 -20.90 -6.68
N PRO A 34 -14.35 -21.88 -7.53
CA PRO A 34 -14.20 -21.81 -8.99
C PRO A 34 -15.01 -20.69 -9.66
N ARG A 35 -16.00 -20.12 -8.96
CA ARG A 35 -16.88 -19.05 -9.46
C ARG A 35 -16.16 -17.72 -9.72
N TYR A 36 -14.93 -17.57 -9.24
CA TYR A 36 -14.14 -16.35 -9.36
C TYR A 36 -13.08 -16.41 -10.47
N VAL A 37 -12.86 -17.59 -11.09
CA VAL A 37 -11.90 -17.77 -12.19
C VAL A 37 -12.35 -16.97 -13.42
N GLY A 38 -11.47 -16.15 -13.99
CA GLY A 38 -11.74 -15.38 -15.21
C GLY A 38 -12.51 -14.07 -15.02
N THR A 39 -12.73 -13.62 -13.78
CA THR A 39 -13.43 -12.36 -13.51
C THR A 39 -12.45 -11.22 -13.20
N LYS A 40 -12.67 -10.01 -13.76
CA LYS A 40 -11.99 -8.75 -13.33
C LYS A 40 -12.42 -8.30 -11.93
N LYS A 41 -12.80 -9.23 -11.05
CA LYS A 41 -13.37 -8.93 -9.74
C LYS A 41 -12.27 -8.76 -8.72
N TRP A 42 -12.56 -7.91 -7.72
CA TRP A 42 -11.74 -7.73 -6.53
C TRP A 42 -11.38 -9.08 -5.93
N LEU A 43 -10.10 -9.23 -5.57
CA LEU A 43 -9.57 -10.43 -4.93
C LEU A 43 -9.31 -10.10 -3.47
N PRO A 44 -9.71 -10.97 -2.54
CA PRO A 44 -9.42 -10.76 -1.13
C PRO A 44 -7.92 -10.85 -0.87
N PRO A 45 -7.42 -10.16 0.18
CA PRO A 45 -6.06 -10.36 0.64
C PRO A 45 -5.82 -11.83 1.06
N PRO A 46 -4.55 -12.28 1.11
CA PRO A 46 -4.24 -13.60 1.64
C PRO A 46 -4.81 -13.82 3.05
N LYS A 47 -5.09 -15.08 3.41
CA LYS A 47 -5.65 -15.41 4.72
C LYS A 47 -4.73 -14.89 5.84
N GLY A 48 -5.30 -14.12 6.77
CA GLY A 48 -4.57 -13.51 7.88
C GLY A 48 -3.93 -12.15 7.57
N TRP A 49 -4.03 -11.67 6.34
CA TRP A 49 -3.51 -10.37 5.91
C TRP A 49 -4.62 -9.32 5.85
N ILE A 50 -4.26 -8.08 6.17
CA ILE A 50 -5.16 -6.92 6.06
C ILE A 50 -4.77 -6.10 4.85
N GLN A 51 -5.72 -5.77 3.99
CA GLN A 51 -5.48 -4.88 2.85
C GLN A 51 -5.81 -3.44 3.22
N LEU A 52 -4.85 -2.55 3.00
CA LEU A 52 -4.99 -1.10 3.09
C LEU A 52 -4.95 -0.54 1.68
N ASN A 53 -6.05 0.04 1.21
CA ASN A 53 -6.07 0.75 -0.07
C ASN A 53 -5.77 2.23 0.17
N THR A 54 -4.90 2.81 -0.64
CA THR A 54 -4.56 4.22 -0.59
C THR A 54 -4.96 4.88 -1.89
N ASP A 55 -5.52 6.07 -1.80
CA ASP A 55 -5.88 6.89 -2.95
C ASP A 55 -5.73 8.37 -2.57
N VAL A 56 -5.58 9.23 -3.57
CA VAL A 56 -5.38 10.66 -3.39
C VAL A 56 -6.26 11.46 -4.33
N GLN A 57 -6.82 12.56 -3.83
CA GLN A 57 -7.50 13.55 -4.64
C GLN A 57 -6.74 14.87 -4.56
N MET A 58 -6.20 15.31 -5.69
CA MET A 58 -5.45 16.57 -5.78
C MET A 58 -6.40 17.77 -5.90
N ARG A 59 -5.99 18.91 -5.34
CA ARG A 59 -6.53 20.26 -5.58
C ARG A 59 -5.37 21.22 -5.88
N GLU A 60 -5.67 22.48 -6.16
CA GLU A 60 -4.64 23.47 -6.55
C GLU A 60 -3.64 23.75 -5.42
N GLU A 61 -4.11 23.82 -4.17
CA GLU A 61 -3.29 24.20 -3.00
C GLU A 61 -3.01 23.02 -2.06
N ASP A 62 -3.83 21.98 -2.09
CA ASP A 62 -3.79 20.85 -1.16
C ASP A 62 -4.13 19.52 -1.85
N ALA A 63 -4.14 18.44 -1.07
CA ALA A 63 -4.68 17.18 -1.51
C ALA A 63 -5.36 16.42 -0.36
N THR A 64 -6.38 15.66 -0.70
CA THR A 64 -7.03 14.72 0.21
C THR A 64 -6.38 13.35 0.07
N VAL A 65 -5.89 12.81 1.17
CA VAL A 65 -5.40 11.44 1.28
C VAL A 65 -6.50 10.56 1.84
N VAL A 66 -6.75 9.42 1.20
CA VAL A 66 -7.70 8.41 1.67
C VAL A 66 -6.97 7.10 1.92
N VAL A 67 -7.17 6.52 3.11
CA VAL A 67 -6.75 5.16 3.43
C VAL A 67 -7.98 4.34 3.79
N ALA A 68 -8.29 3.30 3.03
CA ALA A 68 -9.48 2.48 3.19
C ALA A 68 -9.14 1.03 3.56
N ILE A 69 -9.76 0.54 4.63
CA ILE A 69 -9.74 -0.87 5.06
C ILE A 69 -11.16 -1.44 4.97
N LEU A 70 -11.99 -1.05 5.95
CA LEU A 70 -13.43 -1.31 6.09
C LEU A 70 -14.19 0.02 6.25
N ILE A 71 -13.56 0.99 6.92
CA ILE A 71 -13.97 2.40 7.03
C ILE A 71 -12.86 3.23 6.38
N ALA A 72 -13.22 4.33 5.72
CA ALA A 72 -12.27 5.24 5.11
C ALA A 72 -11.72 6.23 6.16
N TYR A 73 -10.40 6.31 6.26
CA TYR A 73 -9.70 7.40 6.94
C TYR A 73 -9.37 8.46 5.89
N ILE A 74 -9.71 9.71 6.18
CA ILE A 74 -9.58 10.84 5.26
C ILE A 74 -8.81 11.97 5.95
N GLU A 75 -7.80 12.50 5.29
CA GLU A 75 -7.02 13.63 5.79
C GLU A 75 -6.68 14.58 4.65
N VAL A 76 -6.74 15.90 4.91
CA VAL A 76 -6.27 16.92 3.97
C VAL A 76 -4.82 17.26 4.33
N VAL A 77 -3.94 17.24 3.33
CA VAL A 77 -2.52 17.52 3.49
C VAL A 77 -2.13 18.72 2.61
N PRO A 78 -1.25 19.62 3.09
CA PRO A 78 -0.88 20.85 2.38
C PRO A 78 0.22 20.57 1.33
N PHE A 79 -0.02 19.61 0.44
CA PHE A 79 0.89 19.25 -0.63
C PHE A 79 0.15 19.23 -1.96
N ASN A 80 0.77 19.82 -2.99
CA ASN A 80 0.19 19.93 -4.33
C ASN A 80 0.98 19.17 -5.42
N LYS A 81 2.01 18.40 -5.02
CA LYS A 81 2.77 17.54 -5.94
C LYS A 81 2.24 16.11 -5.87
N PRO A 82 1.73 15.52 -6.96
CA PRO A 82 1.11 14.19 -6.94
C PRO A 82 1.97 13.12 -6.27
N ILE A 83 3.24 13.02 -6.66
CA ILE A 83 4.16 12.01 -6.07
C ILE A 83 4.37 12.19 -4.56
N ILE A 84 4.36 13.42 -4.03
CA ILE A 84 4.47 13.65 -2.59
C ILE A 84 3.23 13.10 -1.90
N VAL A 85 2.04 13.46 -2.38
CA VAL A 85 0.77 13.08 -1.76
C VAL A 85 0.58 11.56 -1.79
N GLU A 86 0.97 10.90 -2.88
CA GLU A 86 0.94 9.44 -3.00
C GLU A 86 1.83 8.73 -1.97
N VAL A 87 3.07 9.22 -1.81
CA VAL A 87 3.99 8.68 -0.79
C VAL A 87 3.45 8.97 0.62
N VAL A 88 2.84 10.14 0.85
CA VAL A 88 2.16 10.46 2.11
C VAL A 88 0.98 9.51 2.37
N ALA A 89 0.21 9.15 1.35
CA ALA A 89 -0.90 8.20 1.50
C ALA A 89 -0.41 6.82 1.95
N VAL A 90 0.65 6.31 1.32
CA VAL A 90 1.30 5.05 1.75
C VAL A 90 1.84 5.17 3.18
N ARG A 91 2.50 6.29 3.52
CA ARG A 91 2.99 6.55 4.88
C ARG A 91 1.86 6.47 5.91
N LYS A 92 0.72 7.11 5.63
CA LYS A 92 -0.45 7.11 6.52
C LYS A 92 -1.02 5.71 6.70
N ALA A 93 -1.07 4.91 5.63
CA ALA A 93 -1.45 3.51 5.73
C ALA A 93 -0.50 2.70 6.62
N LEU A 94 0.81 2.92 6.51
CA LEU A 94 1.81 2.28 7.37
C LEU A 94 1.67 2.69 8.84
N CYS A 95 1.49 3.99 9.12
CA CYS A 95 1.22 4.47 10.47
C CYS A 95 -0.04 3.82 11.05
N LEU A 96 -1.13 3.80 10.28
CA LEU A 96 -2.38 3.17 10.69
C LEU A 96 -2.20 1.67 10.98
N ALA A 97 -1.47 0.95 10.13
CA ALA A 97 -1.15 -0.46 10.37
C ALA A 97 -0.48 -0.67 11.72
N LYS A 98 0.51 0.18 12.04
CA LYS A 98 1.28 0.11 13.28
C LYS A 98 0.44 0.47 14.50
N GLU A 99 -0.35 1.54 14.42
CA GLU A 99 -1.28 1.96 15.48
C GLU A 99 -2.31 0.89 15.81
N GLN A 100 -2.86 0.23 14.78
CA GLN A 100 -3.81 -0.87 14.92
C GLN A 100 -3.14 -2.23 15.19
N ARG A 101 -1.81 -2.27 15.28
CA ARG A 101 -1.00 -3.47 15.53
C ARG A 101 -1.23 -4.58 14.50
N PHE A 102 -1.48 -4.21 13.25
CA PHE A 102 -1.55 -5.16 12.14
C PHE A 102 -0.14 -5.65 11.81
N LEU A 103 0.06 -6.96 11.92
CA LEU A 103 1.36 -7.60 11.70
C LEU A 103 1.63 -7.88 10.22
N ASP A 104 0.59 -8.28 9.50
CA ASP A 104 0.65 -8.71 8.10
C ASP A 104 -0.29 -7.85 7.26
N VAL A 105 0.29 -6.89 6.51
CA VAL A 105 -0.48 -5.93 5.72
C VAL A 105 -0.09 -5.91 4.25
N VAL A 106 -1.10 -5.75 3.40
CA VAL A 106 -0.98 -5.47 1.99
C VAL A 106 -1.33 -4.01 1.76
N ILE A 107 -0.41 -3.21 1.25
CA ILE A 107 -0.72 -1.84 0.83
C ILE A 107 -0.93 -1.81 -0.69
N LYS A 108 -2.04 -1.22 -1.10
CA LYS A 108 -2.41 -1.09 -2.50
C LYS A 108 -2.73 0.37 -2.84
N GLY A 109 -1.95 0.95 -3.72
CA GLY A 109 -2.23 2.24 -4.36
C GLY A 109 -2.20 2.08 -5.87
N ASP A 110 -2.67 3.10 -6.59
CA ASP A 110 -2.60 3.19 -8.05
C ASP A 110 -1.29 3.84 -8.55
N SER A 111 -0.58 4.57 -7.69
CA SER A 111 0.73 5.13 -8.00
C SER A 111 1.87 4.09 -7.94
N ALA A 112 2.13 3.45 -9.08
CA ALA A 112 3.28 2.56 -9.26
C ALA A 112 4.61 3.26 -8.97
N GLN A 113 4.72 4.56 -9.27
CA GLN A 113 5.92 5.36 -9.00
C GLN A 113 6.17 5.51 -7.50
N ALA A 114 5.14 5.84 -6.71
CA ALA A 114 5.28 6.00 -5.26
C ALA A 114 5.72 4.70 -4.59
N LEU A 115 5.05 3.59 -4.92
CA LEU A 115 5.43 2.26 -4.44
C LEU A 115 6.88 1.94 -4.85
N SER A 116 7.22 2.09 -6.13
CA SER A 116 8.59 1.83 -6.62
C SER A 116 9.67 2.63 -5.92
N THR A 117 9.36 3.87 -5.54
CA THR A 117 10.28 4.74 -4.82
C THR A 117 10.47 4.27 -3.37
N ILE A 118 9.38 3.91 -2.68
CA ILE A 118 9.43 3.43 -1.30
C ILE A 118 10.24 2.13 -1.19
N PHE A 119 10.06 1.18 -2.12
CA PHE A 119 10.76 -0.11 -2.10
C PHE A 119 12.15 -0.07 -2.75
N GLY A 120 12.66 1.13 -3.08
CA GLY A 120 14.03 1.33 -3.53
C GLY A 120 14.30 0.88 -4.96
N LYS A 121 13.25 0.70 -5.77
CA LYS A 121 13.35 0.35 -7.20
C LYS A 121 13.43 1.56 -8.13
N CYS A 122 13.05 2.73 -7.64
CA CYS A 122 13.16 3.99 -8.37
C CYS A 122 13.95 5.01 -7.54
N LEU A 123 14.74 5.85 -8.23
CA LEU A 123 15.46 6.95 -7.60
C LEU A 123 14.49 8.07 -7.25
N VAL A 124 14.72 8.68 -6.08
CA VAL A 124 13.93 9.82 -5.64
C VAL A 124 14.43 11.09 -6.34
N SER A 125 13.52 11.85 -6.94
CA SER A 125 13.86 13.07 -7.68
C SER A 125 13.94 14.34 -6.80
N SER A 126 13.41 14.30 -5.56
CA SER A 126 13.41 15.45 -4.65
C SER A 126 13.67 15.07 -3.19
N TRP A 127 14.30 15.97 -2.44
CA TRP A 127 14.59 15.79 -1.01
C TRP A 127 13.32 15.69 -0.15
N GLU A 128 12.24 16.36 -0.57
CA GLU A 128 10.92 16.32 0.09
C GLU A 128 10.37 14.89 0.06
N VAL A 129 10.35 14.27 -1.13
CA VAL A 129 9.90 12.88 -1.29
C VAL A 129 10.83 11.93 -0.55
N ASP A 130 12.14 12.15 -0.60
CA ASP A 130 13.13 11.25 0.01
C ASP A 130 12.98 11.20 1.53
N THR A 131 12.67 12.33 2.16
CA THR A 131 12.41 12.40 3.60
C THR A 131 11.24 11.50 4.00
N ILE A 132 10.14 11.57 3.24
CA ILE A 132 8.92 10.79 3.52
C ILE A 132 9.15 9.30 3.20
N VAL A 133 9.87 9.00 2.11
CA VAL A 133 10.26 7.63 1.73
C VAL A 133 11.11 6.96 2.81
N ARG A 134 12.08 7.68 3.38
CA ARG A 134 12.89 7.15 4.50
C ARG A 134 12.02 6.83 5.71
N ASP A 135 11.03 7.68 6.01
CA ASP A 135 10.10 7.40 7.10
C ASP A 135 9.22 6.17 6.82
N CYS A 136 8.71 6.01 5.60
CA CYS A 136 8.00 4.79 5.18
C CYS A 136 8.87 3.55 5.40
N ARG A 137 10.15 3.59 5.01
CA ARG A 137 11.08 2.46 5.17
C ARG A 137 11.37 2.12 6.64
N ASN A 138 11.29 3.09 7.54
CA ASN A 138 11.43 2.84 8.99
C ASN A 138 10.17 2.22 9.62
N LEU A 139 9.03 2.24 8.91
CA LEU A 139 7.76 1.66 9.37
C LEU A 139 7.55 0.22 8.88
N ILE A 140 8.38 -0.25 7.94
CA ILE A 140 8.40 -1.61 7.38
C ILE A 140 9.42 -2.43 8.17
#